data_AF-A0A2G5UHV8-F1
#
_entry.id   AF-A0A2G5UHV8-F1
#
_cell.length_a   1.000
_cell.length_b   1.000
_cell.length_c   1.000
_cell.angle_alpha   90.00
_cell.angle_beta   90.00
_cell.angle_gamma   90.00
#
_symmetry.space_group_name_H-M   'P 1'
#
loop_
_entity.id
_entity.type
_entity.pdbx_description
1 polymer ?
#
loop_
_entity_poly.entity_id
_entity_poly.type
_entity_poly.pdbx_seq_one_letter_code
_entity_poly.pdbx_strand_id
1 'polypeptide(L)'
;MTAAASSVTSAATATSAAPQQMQEESNENPMRMHSNKVLQFVEQTWIGKCRKRWLLAILANMGFMISFGIRCNFGAAKTHMYKNYTDPWGKVHMHEFNWTIEELSVMESSYFYGYLVTQIPAGFLAAKFPPNKLFGFGIGVGAFLNILLPYGFKVKSDYLVAFIQITQGLVQGVCYPAMHGVWRYWAPPMERSKLATTAFTGSYAGAVLGLPLSAFLVSYVSWASPFYLYGKHLFSKCSVMKK
;
A
#
# COMPACT_ATOMS: atom_id res chain seq x y z
N MET A 1 2.13 -42.82 84.12
CA MET A 1 3.23 -42.30 84.96
C MET A 1 4.54 -42.74 84.34
N THR A 2 5.41 -41.77 83.98
CA THR A 2 6.89 -41.84 83.89
C THR A 2 7.55 -42.95 83.04
N ALA A 3 8.58 -42.72 82.24
CA ALA A 3 9.33 -41.56 81.78
C ALA A 3 10.31 -42.03 80.68
N ALA A 4 10.69 -41.10 79.80
CA ALA A 4 12.04 -40.83 79.24
C ALA A 4 12.92 -42.02 78.77
N ALA A 5 13.29 -42.14 77.48
CA ALA A 5 14.16 -41.28 76.64
C ALA A 5 15.56 -41.91 76.46
N SER A 6 15.99 -42.10 75.21
CA SER A 6 17.40 -42.05 74.83
C SER A 6 17.55 -41.60 73.37
N SER A 7 18.15 -40.42 73.20
CA SER A 7 18.95 -39.88 72.06
C SER A 7 18.36 -39.92 70.63
N VAL A 8 18.00 -38.82 69.94
CA VAL A 8 18.83 -37.66 69.46
C VAL A 8 19.93 -38.17 68.51
N THR A 9 20.05 -37.86 67.21
CA THR A 9 19.50 -36.85 66.29
C THR A 9 19.75 -37.37 64.87
N SER A 10 18.90 -37.07 63.89
CA SER A 10 19.24 -36.14 62.81
C SER A 10 18.33 -36.31 61.60
N ALA A 11 17.56 -35.24 61.37
CA ALA A 11 17.18 -34.66 60.09
C ALA A 11 16.43 -35.51 59.05
N ALA A 12 15.14 -35.15 58.93
CA ALA A 12 14.40 -34.93 57.69
C ALA A 12 14.16 -36.15 56.78
N THR A 13 13.04 -36.84 56.96
CA THR A 13 11.75 -36.55 56.27
C THR A 13 11.89 -36.80 54.76
N ALA A 14 11.71 -38.06 54.36
CA ALA A 14 10.43 -38.65 53.96
C ALA A 14 10.10 -38.38 52.48
N THR A 15 10.40 -39.41 51.69
CA THR A 15 9.55 -39.97 50.65
C THR A 15 8.08 -39.56 50.74
N SER A 16 7.54 -38.94 49.69
CA SER A 16 6.33 -39.39 48.96
C SER A 16 5.63 -38.25 48.20
N ALA A 17 5.01 -38.64 47.08
CA ALA A 17 4.03 -37.93 46.26
C ALA A 17 4.53 -36.95 45.17
N ALA A 18 4.26 -37.31 43.91
CA ALA A 18 4.25 -36.40 42.75
C ALA A 18 3.27 -35.21 42.97
N PRO A 19 3.54 -33.99 42.45
CA PRO A 19 3.02 -33.57 41.12
C PRO A 19 3.82 -32.46 40.37
N GLN A 20 3.35 -32.16 39.15
CA GLN A 20 3.64 -31.11 38.14
C GLN A 20 4.38 -29.79 38.53
N GLN A 21 5.35 -29.33 37.70
CA GLN A 21 5.35 -28.06 36.90
C GLN A 21 6.77 -27.50 36.51
N MET A 22 6.85 -27.00 35.26
CA MET A 22 7.58 -25.81 34.75
C MET A 22 9.03 -25.83 34.19
N GLN A 23 9.13 -25.46 32.88
CA GLN A 23 10.16 -24.67 32.15
C GLN A 23 11.59 -25.27 32.04
N GLU A 24 12.31 -25.29 30.91
CA GLU A 24 12.52 -24.41 29.76
C GLU A 24 13.39 -25.26 28.77
N GLU A 25 13.21 -25.29 27.44
CA GLU A 25 14.16 -24.62 26.52
C GLU A 25 13.80 -24.87 25.03
N SER A 26 13.67 -23.75 24.30
CA SER A 26 13.75 -23.56 22.83
C SER A 26 12.70 -24.28 21.95
N ASN A 27 11.55 -23.69 21.62
CA ASN A 27 11.36 -22.53 20.72
C ASN A 27 12.09 -22.64 19.38
N GLU A 28 11.80 -23.68 18.58
CA GLU A 28 11.94 -23.58 17.12
C GLU A 28 10.95 -22.54 16.59
N ASN A 29 11.42 -21.30 16.53
CA ASN A 29 10.80 -20.23 15.76
C ASN A 29 10.69 -20.68 14.28
N PRO A 30 9.50 -20.76 13.67
CA PRO A 30 9.36 -20.97 12.23
C PRO A 30 9.75 -19.73 11.39
N MET A 31 10.62 -18.88 11.92
CA MET A 31 10.97 -17.55 11.42
C MET A 31 12.32 -17.51 10.69
N ARG A 32 12.64 -18.53 9.88
CA ARG A 32 13.76 -18.42 8.94
C ARG A 32 13.27 -17.92 7.58
N MET A 33 12.83 -16.67 7.57
CA MET A 33 12.64 -15.91 6.33
C MET A 33 14.04 -15.60 5.76
N HIS A 34 14.32 -16.09 4.55
CA HIS A 34 15.58 -15.89 3.85
C HIS A 34 15.99 -14.42 3.89
N SER A 35 17.11 -14.13 4.56
CA SER A 35 17.63 -12.78 4.79
C SER A 35 18.01 -12.14 3.46
N ASN A 36 17.17 -11.24 2.95
CA ASN A 36 17.47 -10.46 1.76
C ASN A 36 18.15 -9.15 2.16
N LYS A 37 19.14 -8.69 1.39
CA LYS A 37 19.92 -7.45 1.62
C LYS A 37 19.08 -6.18 1.83
N VAL A 38 17.81 -6.21 1.39
CA VAL A 38 16.82 -5.14 1.58
C VAL A 38 16.36 -5.03 3.03
N LEU A 39 16.20 -6.17 3.72
CA LEU A 39 15.88 -6.20 5.15
C LEU A 39 16.99 -5.52 5.97
N GLN A 40 18.25 -5.77 5.63
CA GLN A 40 19.40 -5.13 6.30
C GLN A 40 19.46 -3.61 6.06
N PHE A 41 19.17 -3.14 4.84
CA PHE A 41 19.14 -1.71 4.52
C PHE A 41 18.02 -0.97 5.27
N VAL A 42 16.86 -1.62 5.44
CA VAL A 42 15.71 -1.08 6.19
C VAL A 42 15.92 -1.19 7.71
N GLU A 43 16.68 -2.19 8.17
CA GLU A 43 17.08 -2.35 9.58
C GLU A 43 18.04 -1.24 10.05
N GLN A 44 18.77 -0.63 9.11
CA GLN A 44 19.73 0.45 9.37
C GLN A 44 19.10 1.84 9.51
N THR A 45 17.81 2.01 9.17
CA THR A 45 17.07 3.25 9.40
C THR A 45 16.39 3.24 10.78
N TRP A 46 16.18 4.42 11.38
CA TRP A 46 15.61 4.67 12.73
C TRP A 46 14.26 3.93 13.05
N ILE A 47 13.66 3.31 12.05
CA ILE A 47 12.43 2.52 12.03
C ILE A 47 12.62 1.05 12.46
N GLY A 48 13.86 0.57 12.59
CA GLY A 48 14.20 -0.81 12.99
C GLY A 48 13.74 -1.25 14.39
N LYS A 49 13.25 -0.34 15.24
CA LYS A 49 12.67 -0.65 16.57
C LYS A 49 11.19 -1.04 16.53
N CYS A 50 10.45 -0.74 15.46
CA CYS A 50 9.05 -1.12 15.36
C CYS A 50 8.93 -2.58 14.88
N ARG A 51 8.11 -3.39 15.58
CA ARG A 51 7.75 -4.77 15.19
C ARG A 51 7.48 -4.83 13.67
N LYS A 52 8.12 -5.76 12.95
CA LYS A 52 8.08 -5.95 11.48
C LYS A 52 6.67 -5.84 10.85
N ARG A 53 5.61 -6.11 11.62
CA ARG A 53 4.19 -5.98 11.25
C ARG A 53 3.72 -4.53 11.04
N TRP A 54 4.19 -3.58 11.85
CA TRP A 54 3.87 -2.16 11.71
C TRP A 54 4.55 -1.53 10.50
N LEU A 55 5.76 -2.01 10.17
CA LEU A 55 6.45 -1.61 8.94
C LEU A 55 5.62 -1.97 7.70
N LEU A 56 5.04 -3.18 7.64
CA LEU A 56 4.14 -3.57 6.55
C LEU A 56 2.90 -2.66 6.47
N ALA A 57 2.33 -2.26 7.61
CA ALA A 57 1.16 -1.37 7.63
C ALA A 57 1.49 0.03 7.12
N ILE A 58 2.67 0.56 7.47
CA ILE A 58 3.15 1.87 7.00
C ILE A 58 3.49 1.81 5.50
N LEU A 59 4.12 0.73 5.03
CA LEU A 59 4.39 0.53 3.60
C LEU A 59 3.09 0.42 2.80
N ALA A 60 2.11 -0.33 3.29
CA ALA A 60 0.78 -0.44 2.70
C ALA A 60 0.07 0.93 2.65
N ASN A 61 0.09 1.68 3.76
CA ASN A 61 -0.45 3.03 3.84
C ASN A 61 0.17 3.94 2.77
N MET A 62 1.50 3.97 2.67
CA MET A 62 2.18 4.74 1.63
C MET A 62 1.81 4.30 0.21
N GLY A 63 1.61 3.00 -0.02
CA GLY A 63 1.18 2.47 -1.31
C GLY A 63 -0.23 2.93 -1.71
N PHE A 64 -1.18 2.90 -0.76
CA PHE A 64 -2.52 3.44 -0.97
C PHE A 64 -2.52 4.94 -1.16
N MET A 65 -1.70 5.67 -0.39
CA MET A 65 -1.56 7.12 -0.50
C MET A 65 -1.11 7.53 -1.91
N ILE A 66 -0.09 6.86 -2.47
CA ILE A 66 0.39 7.16 -3.82
C ILE A 66 -0.65 6.74 -4.88
N SER A 67 -1.30 5.59 -4.69
CA SER A 67 -2.34 5.11 -5.62
C SER A 67 -3.54 6.04 -5.71
N PHE A 68 -3.98 6.60 -4.57
CA PHE A 68 -5.05 7.59 -4.54
C PHE A 68 -4.60 8.96 -5.04
N GLY A 69 -3.35 9.37 -4.78
CA GLY A 69 -2.78 10.57 -5.39
C GLY A 69 -2.84 10.52 -6.92
N ILE A 70 -2.51 9.37 -7.52
CA ILE A 70 -2.63 9.15 -8.97
C ILE A 70 -4.06 9.38 -9.48
N ARG A 71 -5.09 8.91 -8.76
CA ARG A 71 -6.49 9.11 -9.16
C ARG A 71 -6.85 10.60 -9.21
N CYS A 72 -6.29 11.40 -8.31
CA CYS A 72 -6.53 12.83 -8.25
C CYS A 72 -5.80 13.62 -9.34
N ASN A 73 -4.74 13.06 -9.94
CA ASN A 73 -3.94 13.73 -10.97
C ASN A 73 -4.76 14.09 -12.21
N PHE A 74 -5.59 13.15 -12.69
CA PHE A 74 -6.41 13.38 -13.89
C PHE A 74 -7.39 14.54 -13.65
N GLY A 75 -8.06 14.55 -12.50
CA GLY A 75 -8.99 15.61 -12.11
C GLY A 75 -8.35 16.99 -12.00
N ALA A 76 -7.08 17.07 -11.61
CA ALA A 76 -6.31 18.33 -11.59
C ALA A 76 -5.74 18.71 -12.98
N ALA A 77 -5.34 17.72 -13.79
CA ALA A 77 -4.82 17.98 -15.13
C ALA A 77 -5.92 18.47 -16.09
N LYS A 78 -7.13 17.90 -16.01
CA LYS A 78 -8.24 18.28 -16.89
C LYS A 78 -8.57 19.77 -16.80
N THR A 79 -8.47 20.41 -15.63
CA THR A 79 -8.80 21.83 -15.46
C THR A 79 -7.92 22.77 -16.30
N HIS A 80 -6.70 22.35 -16.62
CA HIS A 80 -5.76 23.08 -17.47
C HIS A 80 -5.75 22.60 -18.93
N MET A 81 -6.41 21.47 -19.24
CA MET A 81 -6.49 20.93 -20.61
C MET A 81 -7.62 21.55 -21.44
N TYR A 82 -8.77 21.87 -20.82
CA TYR A 82 -9.96 22.39 -21.53
C TYR A 82 -10.14 23.90 -21.41
N LYS A 83 -9.45 24.57 -20.48
CA LYS A 83 -9.51 26.03 -20.30
C LYS A 83 -8.19 26.68 -20.67
N ASN A 84 -8.28 27.86 -21.28
CA ASN A 84 -7.16 28.79 -21.29
C ASN A 84 -6.83 29.15 -19.83
N TYR A 85 -5.58 29.00 -19.46
CA TYR A 85 -5.13 29.33 -18.11
C TYR A 85 -3.97 30.31 -18.16
N THR A 86 -3.95 31.21 -17.20
CA THR A 86 -2.83 32.13 -17.00
C THR A 86 -1.97 31.57 -15.90
N ASP A 87 -0.70 31.31 -16.20
CA ASP A 87 0.25 30.88 -15.21
C ASP A 87 0.50 31.95 -14.14
N PRO A 88 1.00 31.58 -12.94
CA PRO A 88 1.40 32.54 -11.91
C PRO A 88 2.42 33.59 -12.38
N TRP A 89 3.11 33.33 -13.50
CA TRP A 89 4.06 34.24 -14.16
C TRP A 89 3.42 35.18 -15.21
N GLY A 90 2.09 35.22 -15.31
CA GLY A 90 1.36 36.10 -16.22
C GLY A 90 1.37 35.66 -17.69
N LYS A 91 1.86 34.45 -18.00
CA LYS A 91 1.79 33.89 -19.36
C LYS A 91 0.44 33.21 -19.58
N VAL A 92 -0.24 33.59 -20.68
CA VAL A 92 -1.49 32.96 -21.09
C VAL A 92 -1.17 31.73 -21.94
N HIS A 93 -1.52 30.56 -21.43
CA HIS A 93 -1.41 29.30 -22.15
C HIS A 93 -2.76 29.00 -22.80
N MET A 94 -2.76 28.89 -24.13
CA MET A 94 -3.92 28.45 -24.90
C MET A 94 -4.08 26.93 -24.74
N HIS A 95 -5.32 26.46 -24.66
CA HIS A 95 -5.63 25.03 -24.59
C HIS A 95 -5.01 24.29 -25.80
N GLU A 96 -4.13 23.32 -25.53
CA GLU A 96 -3.43 22.53 -26.57
C GLU A 96 -4.31 21.42 -27.17
N PHE A 97 -5.45 21.15 -26.55
CA PHE A 97 -6.33 20.02 -26.85
C PHE A 97 -7.77 20.48 -27.11
N ASN A 98 -8.37 20.01 -28.21
CA ASN A 98 -9.76 20.31 -28.58
C ASN A 98 -10.78 19.39 -27.89
N TRP A 99 -10.51 18.96 -26.66
CA TRP A 99 -11.45 18.10 -25.90
C TRP A 99 -12.40 18.92 -25.05
N THR A 100 -13.65 18.49 -25.03
CA THR A 100 -14.67 19.01 -24.14
C THR A 100 -14.48 18.49 -22.71
N ILE A 101 -15.06 19.20 -21.73
CA ILE A 101 -15.09 18.75 -20.32
C ILE A 101 -15.78 17.40 -20.19
N GLU A 102 -16.82 17.18 -21.01
CA GLU A 102 -17.63 15.97 -21.02
C GLU A 102 -16.79 14.77 -21.45
N GLU A 103 -16.05 14.88 -22.54
CA GLU A 103 -15.14 13.82 -23.02
C GLU A 103 -14.03 13.50 -22.00
N LEU A 104 -13.38 14.53 -21.44
CA LEU A 104 -12.36 14.35 -20.40
C LEU A 104 -12.94 13.69 -19.14
N SER A 105 -14.17 14.03 -18.76
CA SER A 105 -14.84 13.44 -17.61
C SER A 105 -15.29 11.99 -17.87
N VAL A 106 -15.70 11.67 -19.10
CA VAL A 106 -15.99 10.30 -19.51
C VAL A 106 -14.72 9.46 -19.49
N MET A 107 -13.60 9.96 -20.01
CA MET A 107 -12.30 9.28 -19.94
C MET A 107 -11.81 9.10 -18.50
N GLU A 108 -11.98 10.10 -17.63
CA GLU A 108 -11.67 9.98 -16.20
C GLU A 108 -12.54 8.89 -15.55
N SER A 109 -13.85 8.93 -15.79
CA SER A 109 -14.81 7.99 -15.19
C SER A 109 -14.63 6.55 -15.67
N SER A 110 -14.02 6.34 -16.84
CA SER A 110 -13.76 5.00 -17.41
C SER A 110 -12.90 4.12 -16.49
N TYR A 111 -12.06 4.75 -15.66
CA TYR A 111 -11.34 4.10 -14.58
C TYR A 111 -12.26 3.30 -13.65
N PHE A 112 -13.41 3.86 -13.28
CA PHE A 112 -14.35 3.23 -12.35
C PHE A 112 -15.04 2.01 -12.96
N TYR A 113 -15.30 1.99 -14.27
CA TYR A 113 -15.84 0.80 -14.93
C TYR A 113 -14.88 -0.39 -14.82
N GLY A 114 -13.58 -0.18 -15.11
CA GLY A 114 -12.57 -1.21 -14.92
C GLY A 114 -12.44 -1.64 -13.45
N TYR A 115 -12.48 -0.68 -12.53
CA TYR A 115 -12.42 -0.97 -11.10
C TYR A 115 -13.59 -1.86 -10.65
N LEU A 116 -14.82 -1.53 -11.06
CA LEU A 116 -16.04 -2.28 -10.71
C LEU A 116 -15.99 -3.72 -11.21
N VAL A 117 -15.62 -3.94 -12.47
CA VAL A 117 -15.53 -5.28 -13.07
C VAL A 117 -14.55 -6.16 -12.31
N THR A 118 -13.46 -5.58 -11.78
CA THR A 118 -12.42 -6.36 -11.11
C THR A 118 -12.74 -6.72 -9.66
N GLN A 119 -13.72 -6.07 -9.01
CA GLN A 119 -14.01 -6.32 -7.58
C GLN A 119 -14.38 -7.78 -7.30
N ILE A 120 -15.19 -8.41 -8.15
CA ILE A 120 -15.59 -9.81 -8.01
C ILE A 120 -14.39 -10.76 -8.21
N PRO A 121 -13.68 -10.75 -9.37
CA PRO A 121 -12.55 -11.65 -9.59
C PRO A 121 -11.35 -11.35 -8.66
N ALA A 122 -11.18 -10.12 -8.18
CA ALA A 122 -10.13 -9.76 -7.25
C ALA A 122 -10.20 -10.55 -5.93
N GLY A 123 -11.40 -10.84 -5.43
CA GLY A 123 -11.58 -11.68 -4.24
C GLY A 123 -11.05 -13.10 -4.44
N PHE A 124 -11.34 -13.70 -5.59
CA PHE A 124 -10.83 -15.02 -5.96
C PHE A 124 -9.32 -15.01 -6.19
N LEU A 125 -8.79 -13.97 -6.85
CA LEU A 125 -7.35 -13.80 -7.05
C LEU A 125 -6.61 -13.66 -5.71
N ALA A 126 -7.17 -12.90 -4.75
CA ALA A 126 -6.58 -12.73 -3.43
C ALA A 126 -6.58 -14.03 -2.60
N ALA A 127 -7.49 -14.97 -2.89
CA ALA A 127 -7.50 -16.29 -2.26
C ALA A 127 -6.50 -17.27 -2.90
N LYS A 128 -6.27 -17.16 -4.22
CA LYS A 128 -5.43 -18.10 -4.99
C LYS A 128 -3.95 -17.69 -5.06
N PHE A 129 -3.65 -16.39 -5.07
CA PHE A 129 -2.31 -15.85 -5.25
C PHE A 129 -1.73 -15.27 -3.95
N PRO A 130 -0.39 -15.24 -3.79
CA PRO A 130 0.24 -14.60 -2.64
C PRO A 130 -0.08 -13.09 -2.60
N PRO A 131 -0.73 -12.59 -1.53
CA PRO A 131 -1.31 -11.25 -1.51
C PRO A 131 -0.26 -10.14 -1.58
N ASN A 132 0.96 -10.37 -1.06
CA ASN A 132 2.07 -9.42 -1.14
C ASN A 132 2.47 -9.12 -2.60
N LYS A 133 2.59 -10.18 -3.43
CA LYS A 133 2.96 -10.02 -4.84
C LYS A 133 1.82 -9.39 -5.64
N LEU A 134 0.58 -9.75 -5.31
CA LEU A 134 -0.61 -9.22 -5.98
C LEU A 134 -0.77 -7.72 -5.74
N PHE A 135 -0.59 -7.27 -4.49
CA PHE A 135 -0.62 -5.85 -4.15
C PHE A 135 0.52 -5.07 -4.83
N GLY A 136 1.74 -5.61 -4.82
CA GLY A 136 2.88 -5.01 -5.52
C GLY A 136 2.67 -4.94 -7.04
N PHE A 137 2.11 -5.97 -7.65
CA PHE A 137 1.77 -5.98 -9.07
C PHE A 137 0.73 -4.91 -9.40
N GLY A 138 -0.35 -4.79 -8.61
CA GLY A 138 -1.39 -3.78 -8.80
C GLY A 138 -0.83 -2.36 -8.77
N ILE A 139 0.00 -2.09 -7.77
CA ILE A 139 0.68 -0.80 -7.64
C ILE A 139 1.69 -0.54 -8.77
N GLY A 140 2.53 -1.52 -9.11
CA GLY A 140 3.57 -1.35 -10.12
C GLY A 140 3.02 -1.16 -11.52
N VAL A 141 2.01 -1.93 -11.92
CA VAL A 141 1.35 -1.77 -13.22
C VAL A 141 0.54 -0.48 -13.26
N GLY A 142 -0.14 -0.10 -12.17
CA GLY A 142 -0.81 1.20 -12.07
C GLY A 142 0.16 2.38 -12.24
N ALA A 143 1.37 2.29 -11.67
CA ALA A 143 2.43 3.30 -11.86
C ALA A 143 2.83 3.46 -13.32
N PHE A 144 3.05 2.33 -14.00
CA PHE A 144 3.50 2.30 -15.37
C PHE A 144 2.45 2.89 -16.31
N LEU A 145 1.18 2.50 -16.14
CA LEU A 145 0.06 3.05 -16.90
C LEU A 145 -0.10 4.56 -16.67
N ASN A 146 0.11 5.04 -15.45
CA ASN A 146 0.08 6.47 -15.14
C ASN A 146 1.19 7.27 -15.84
N ILE A 147 2.38 6.70 -16.07
CA ILE A 147 3.44 7.33 -16.88
C ILE A 147 3.07 7.35 -18.37
N LEU A 148 2.33 6.33 -18.83
CA LEU A 148 1.88 6.23 -20.21
C LEU A 148 0.71 7.18 -20.54
N LEU A 149 -0.06 7.56 -19.53
CA LEU A 149 -1.22 8.45 -19.68
C LEU A 149 -0.92 9.80 -20.37
N PRO A 150 0.12 10.59 -20.00
CA PRO A 150 0.48 11.82 -20.71
C PRO A 150 0.94 11.57 -22.15
N TYR A 151 1.49 10.39 -22.46
CA TYR A 151 1.79 10.00 -23.84
C TYR A 151 0.49 9.80 -24.64
N GLY A 152 -0.53 9.18 -24.05
CA GLY A 152 -1.86 9.05 -24.65
C GLY A 152 -2.47 10.40 -25.03
N PHE A 153 -2.38 11.39 -24.14
CA PHE A 153 -2.84 12.75 -24.43
C PHE A 153 -2.07 13.41 -25.57
N LYS A 154 -0.74 13.24 -25.65
CA LYS A 154 0.09 13.82 -26.74
C LYS A 154 -0.28 13.29 -28.13
N VAL A 155 -0.71 12.03 -28.21
CA VAL A 155 -1.12 11.38 -29.47
C VAL A 155 -2.53 11.83 -29.91
N LYS A 156 -3.24 12.61 -29.08
CA LYS A 156 -4.62 13.08 -29.34
C LYS A 156 -5.60 11.93 -29.65
N SER A 157 -5.43 10.79 -28.97
CA SER A 157 -6.25 9.60 -29.17
C SER A 157 -7.07 9.27 -27.93
N ASP A 158 -8.38 9.47 -28.03
CA ASP A 158 -9.35 9.30 -26.95
C ASP A 158 -9.44 7.82 -26.53
N TYR A 159 -9.45 6.94 -27.53
CA TYR A 159 -9.46 5.49 -27.33
C TYR A 159 -8.25 5.00 -26.53
N LEU A 160 -7.08 5.58 -26.77
CA LEU A 160 -5.86 5.21 -26.05
C LEU A 160 -5.91 5.64 -24.59
N VAL A 161 -6.37 6.86 -24.31
CA VAL A 161 -6.52 7.37 -22.94
C VAL A 161 -7.57 6.56 -22.19
N ALA A 162 -8.73 6.28 -22.80
CA ALA A 162 -9.76 5.44 -22.21
C ALA A 162 -9.26 4.01 -21.93
N PHE A 163 -8.50 3.41 -22.86
CA PHE A 163 -7.91 2.08 -22.66
C PHE A 163 -6.93 2.03 -21.49
N ILE A 164 -6.05 3.04 -21.37
CA ILE A 164 -5.11 3.16 -20.24
C ILE A 164 -5.88 3.27 -18.92
N GLN A 165 -6.91 4.11 -18.87
CA GLN A 165 -7.73 4.35 -17.67
C GLN A 165 -8.50 3.10 -17.25
N ILE A 166 -9.16 2.40 -18.18
CA ILE A 166 -9.86 1.15 -17.91
C ILE A 166 -8.88 0.10 -17.37
N THR A 167 -7.72 -0.06 -18.02
CA THR A 167 -6.70 -1.03 -17.61
C THR A 167 -6.14 -0.69 -16.21
N GLN A 168 -5.94 0.59 -15.93
CA GLN A 168 -5.49 1.05 -14.62
C GLN A 168 -6.54 0.79 -13.53
N GLY A 169 -7.82 0.99 -13.86
CA GLY A 169 -8.97 0.65 -13.01
C GLY A 169 -9.02 -0.84 -12.68
N LEU A 170 -8.89 -1.69 -13.71
CA LEU A 170 -8.87 -3.16 -13.55
C LEU A 170 -7.76 -3.57 -12.57
N VAL A 171 -6.54 -3.10 -12.81
CA VAL A 171 -5.38 -3.47 -12.01
C VAL A 171 -5.47 -2.96 -10.56
N GLN A 172 -5.91 -1.72 -10.34
CA GLN A 172 -6.05 -1.15 -8.99
C GLN A 172 -7.23 -1.74 -8.20
N GLY A 173 -8.25 -2.30 -8.86
CA GLY A 173 -9.35 -3.02 -8.22
C GLY A 173 -8.89 -4.16 -7.31
N VAL A 174 -7.76 -4.79 -7.65
CA VAL A 174 -7.23 -5.94 -6.89
C VAL A 174 -6.54 -5.53 -5.58
N CYS A 175 -6.14 -4.26 -5.43
CA CYS A 175 -5.32 -3.81 -4.30
C CYS A 175 -6.00 -3.94 -2.94
N TYR A 176 -7.31 -3.65 -2.84
CA TYR A 176 -8.07 -3.73 -1.59
C TYR A 176 -8.25 -5.18 -1.11
N PRO A 177 -8.78 -6.12 -1.92
CA PRO A 177 -8.86 -7.52 -1.54
C PRO A 177 -7.50 -8.15 -1.24
N ALA A 178 -6.47 -7.82 -2.02
CA ALA A 178 -5.10 -8.28 -1.77
C ALA A 178 -4.62 -7.84 -0.38
N MET A 179 -4.86 -6.58 0.01
CA MET A 179 -4.45 -6.07 1.31
C MET A 179 -5.18 -6.77 2.47
N HIS A 180 -6.48 -7.01 2.34
CA HIS A 180 -7.21 -7.82 3.33
C HIS A 180 -6.64 -9.24 3.44
N GLY A 181 -6.18 -9.81 2.32
CA GLY A 181 -5.42 -11.07 2.29
C GLY A 181 -4.10 -11.00 3.05
N VAL A 182 -3.32 -9.93 2.92
CA VAL A 182 -2.07 -9.73 3.68
C VAL A 182 -2.34 -9.77 5.19
N TRP A 183 -3.34 -9.01 5.63
CA TRP A 183 -3.75 -8.96 7.05
C TRP A 183 -4.32 -10.28 7.56
N ARG A 184 -4.76 -11.17 6.66
CA ARG A 184 -5.20 -12.51 7.04
C ARG A 184 -4.08 -13.31 7.70
N TYR A 185 -2.88 -13.25 7.12
CA TYR A 185 -1.73 -14.06 7.51
C TYR A 185 -0.75 -13.33 8.46
N TRP A 186 -0.66 -12.00 8.38
CA TRP A 186 0.36 -11.23 9.09
C TRP A 186 -0.12 -10.55 10.38
N ALA A 187 -1.43 -10.37 10.57
CA ALA A 187 -1.97 -9.67 11.74
C ALA A 187 -2.64 -10.64 12.73
N PRO A 188 -2.29 -10.59 14.03
CA PRO A 188 -3.02 -11.32 15.06
C PRO A 188 -4.46 -10.78 15.20
N PRO A 189 -5.46 -11.61 15.54
CA PRO A 189 -6.87 -11.22 15.55
C PRO A 189 -7.15 -9.95 16.37
N MET A 190 -6.46 -9.78 17.50
CA MET A 190 -6.63 -8.64 18.40
C MET A 190 -6.11 -7.30 17.86
N GLU A 191 -5.16 -7.32 16.91
CA GLU A 191 -4.55 -6.11 16.35
C GLU A 191 -4.88 -5.90 14.87
N ARG A 192 -5.56 -6.85 14.21
CA ARG A 192 -5.88 -6.82 12.78
C ARG A 192 -6.61 -5.54 12.38
N SER A 193 -7.63 -5.14 13.14
CA SER A 193 -8.38 -3.92 12.82
C SER A 193 -7.50 -2.67 12.91
N LYS A 194 -6.57 -2.61 13.87
CA LYS A 194 -5.64 -1.47 14.00
C LYS A 194 -4.72 -1.38 12.78
N LEU A 195 -4.09 -2.49 12.40
CA LEU A 195 -3.18 -2.54 11.24
C LEU A 195 -3.90 -2.26 9.91
N ALA A 196 -5.10 -2.83 9.73
CA ALA A 196 -5.91 -2.62 8.54
C ALA A 196 -6.37 -1.15 8.43
N THR A 197 -6.85 -0.56 9.52
CA THR A 197 -7.21 0.87 9.54
C THR A 197 -6.00 1.74 9.23
N THR A 198 -4.84 1.48 9.84
CA THR A 198 -3.61 2.21 9.51
C THR A 198 -3.24 2.07 8.04
N ALA A 199 -3.46 0.92 7.40
CA ALA A 199 -3.19 0.77 5.97
C ALA A 199 -4.19 1.56 5.10
N PHE A 200 -5.48 1.51 5.40
CA PHE A 200 -6.53 2.13 4.59
C PHE A 200 -6.68 3.63 4.80
N THR A 201 -6.26 4.18 5.94
CA THR A 201 -6.22 5.64 6.14
C THR A 201 -5.33 6.34 5.11
N GLY A 202 -4.33 5.64 4.56
CA GLY A 202 -3.48 6.12 3.48
C GLY A 202 -4.27 6.52 2.23
N SER A 203 -5.39 5.86 1.93
CA SER A 203 -6.25 6.21 0.78
C SER A 203 -6.86 7.61 0.92
N TYR A 204 -7.36 7.95 2.12
CA TYR A 204 -7.93 9.27 2.40
C TYR A 204 -6.84 10.34 2.45
N ALA A 205 -5.71 10.05 3.12
CA ALA A 205 -4.55 10.93 3.15
C ALA A 205 -4.04 11.24 1.73
N GLY A 206 -4.03 10.24 0.84
CA GLY A 206 -3.65 10.38 -0.56
C GLY A 206 -4.57 11.29 -1.35
N ALA A 207 -5.89 11.23 -1.11
CA ALA A 207 -6.84 12.14 -1.76
C ALA A 207 -6.67 13.58 -1.26
N VAL A 208 -6.53 13.77 0.06
CA VAL A 208 -6.39 15.09 0.70
C VAL A 208 -5.10 15.78 0.30
N LEU A 209 -3.98 15.05 0.28
CA LEU A 209 -2.67 15.59 -0.10
C LEU A 209 -2.49 15.62 -1.62
N GLY A 210 -3.08 14.67 -2.33
CA GLY A 210 -2.87 14.49 -3.77
C GLY A 210 -3.50 15.59 -4.61
N LEU A 211 -4.70 16.06 -4.25
CA LEU A 211 -5.38 17.14 -4.98
C LEU A 211 -4.60 18.47 -4.94
N PRO A 212 -4.23 19.03 -3.77
CA PRO A 212 -3.46 20.27 -3.70
C PRO A 212 -2.07 20.14 -4.33
N LEU A 213 -1.39 19.00 -4.11
CA LEU A 213 -0.07 18.76 -4.69
C LEU A 213 -0.13 18.71 -6.21
N SER A 214 -1.15 18.06 -6.77
CA SER A 214 -1.35 17.99 -8.22
C SER A 214 -1.73 19.35 -8.79
N ALA A 215 -2.63 20.09 -8.14
CA ALA A 215 -2.99 21.45 -8.53
C ALA A 215 -1.75 22.36 -8.56
N PHE A 216 -0.93 22.33 -7.50
CA PHE A 216 0.32 23.07 -7.44
C PHE A 216 1.29 22.67 -8.58
N LEU A 217 1.48 21.38 -8.83
CA LEU A 217 2.38 20.90 -9.89
C LEU A 217 1.90 21.28 -11.29
N VAL A 218 0.59 21.25 -11.54
CA VAL A 218 0.02 21.67 -12.83
C VAL A 218 0.16 23.17 -13.02
N SER A 219 -0.06 23.99 -11.98
CA SER A 219 0.04 25.44 -12.05
C SER A 219 1.47 25.98 -12.13
N TYR A 220 2.47 25.26 -11.61
CA TYR A 220 3.86 25.76 -11.57
C TYR A 220 4.82 25.09 -12.56
N VAL A 221 4.47 23.93 -13.13
CA VAL A 221 5.44 23.19 -13.96
C VAL A 221 4.86 22.89 -15.33
N SER A 222 3.82 22.05 -15.39
CA SER A 222 3.14 21.67 -16.63
C SER A 222 2.04 20.67 -16.30
N TRP A 223 1.01 20.60 -17.15
CA TRP A 223 -0.08 19.61 -17.08
C TRP A 223 0.41 18.15 -17.02
N ALA A 224 1.57 17.84 -17.60
CA ALA A 224 2.12 16.48 -17.62
C ALA A 224 2.94 16.11 -16.37
N SER A 225 3.35 17.10 -15.57
CA SER A 225 4.29 16.94 -14.45
C SER A 225 3.81 16.01 -13.32
N PRO A 226 2.52 16.05 -12.90
CA PRO A 226 2.04 15.14 -11.87
C PRO A 226 2.20 13.67 -12.29
N PHE A 227 1.91 13.35 -13.55
CA PHE A 227 1.96 11.97 -14.05
C PHE A 227 3.37 11.36 -13.95
N TYR A 228 4.41 12.14 -14.24
CA TYR A 228 5.81 11.69 -14.13
C TYR A 228 6.28 11.55 -12.68
N LEU A 229 5.91 12.48 -11.80
CA LEU A 229 6.33 12.44 -10.39
C LEU A 229 5.72 11.28 -9.62
N TYR A 230 4.41 11.07 -9.77
CA TYR A 230 3.73 9.95 -9.13
C TYR A 230 4.19 8.59 -9.69
N GLY A 231 4.42 8.50 -11.01
CA GLY A 231 4.95 7.30 -11.65
C GLY A 231 6.35 6.92 -11.16
N LYS A 232 7.27 7.89 -11.07
CA LYS A 232 8.66 7.67 -10.61
C LYS A 232 8.73 7.22 -9.14
N HIS A 233 7.94 7.84 -8.26
CA HIS A 233 7.91 7.45 -6.84
C HIS A 233 7.33 6.05 -6.61
N LEU A 234 6.33 5.66 -7.42
CA LEU A 234 5.70 4.35 -7.28
C LEU A 234 6.57 3.22 -7.83
N PHE A 235 7.29 3.43 -8.93
CA PHE A 235 8.26 2.46 -9.46
C PHE A 235 9.40 2.19 -8.47
N SER A 236 9.92 3.23 -7.82
CA SER A 236 10.98 3.10 -6.82
C SER A 236 10.53 2.28 -5.60
N LYS A 237 9.30 2.46 -5.12
CA LYS A 237 8.77 1.69 -3.97
C LYS A 237 8.29 0.30 -4.35
N CYS A 238 7.80 0.10 -5.58
CA CYS A 238 7.42 -1.23 -6.07
C CYS A 238 8.64 -2.18 -6.21
N SER A 239 9.81 -1.65 -6.61
CA SER A 239 11.06 -2.42 -6.61
C SER A 239 11.49 -2.89 -5.21
N VAL A 240 11.10 -2.15 -4.17
CA VAL A 240 11.37 -2.53 -2.77
C VAL A 240 10.45 -3.66 -2.30
N MET A 241 9.21 -3.75 -2.79
CA MET A 241 8.27 -4.83 -2.43
C MET A 241 8.45 -6.13 -3.22
N LYS A 242 9.21 -6.12 -4.33
CA LYS A 242 9.50 -7.32 -5.14
C LYS A 242 10.64 -8.19 -4.59
N LYS A 243 11.45 -7.66 -3.67
CA LYS A 243 12.56 -8.35 -2.98
C LYS A 243 12.18 -8.70 -1.56
#